data_AF-A0A1H2HQG2-F1
#
_entry.id   AF-A0A1H2HQG2-F1
#
_cell.length_a   1.000
_cell.length_b   1.000
_cell.length_c   1.000
_cell.angle_alpha   90.00
_cell.angle_beta   90.00
_cell.angle_gamma   90.00
#
_symmetry.space_group_name_H-M   'P 1'
#
loop_
_entity.id
_entity.type
_entity.pdbx_description
1 polymer ?
#
loop_
_entity_poly.entity_id
_entity_poly.type
_entity_poly.pdbx_seq_one_letter_code
_entity_poly.pdbx_strand_id
1 'polypeptide(L)'
;MIRSHVGKPPVSQKIHFQIGDTPKHTISFYRSICYTIILGKLPDTTDYIYGILHSEDYKKRFADNLSKELPRIPCVTKASHFWAFSQAGRDLAELHINYESVEPYAVNFASCELFMNQFEDKDYRVEQMKFGKKGKETDKSTVIYNHKITMTHIPLEAYEYIVNGKPALEWVMERQAVTTHKESGIVNDANDWAIETMNEASYPLKLFQRVITVSLETMKIVKKLPKLDIATSQS
;
A
#
# COMPACT_ATOMS: atom_id res chain seq x y z
N MET A 1 -53.83 -35.07 -0.59
CA MET A 1 -53.01 -33.84 -0.75
C MET A 1 -51.56 -34.28 -0.91
N ILE A 2 -51.10 -34.43 -2.15
CA ILE A 2 -50.27 -33.47 -2.89
C ILE A 2 -48.80 -33.50 -2.42
N ARG A 3 -47.99 -34.02 -3.34
CA ARG A 3 -46.52 -34.07 -3.38
C ARG A 3 -45.91 -32.66 -3.24
N SER A 4 -44.65 -32.55 -2.81
CA SER A 4 -43.51 -32.39 -3.74
C SER A 4 -42.37 -31.46 -3.27
N HIS A 5 -41.19 -31.77 -3.83
CA HIS A 5 -40.02 -30.93 -4.07
C HIS A 5 -38.97 -30.70 -2.98
N VAL A 6 -38.00 -31.62 -3.01
CA VAL A 6 -36.56 -31.34 -2.89
C VAL A 6 -36.21 -30.15 -3.80
N GLY A 7 -35.79 -29.04 -3.22
CA GLY A 7 -35.27 -27.86 -3.93
C GLY A 7 -33.73 -27.86 -3.92
N LYS A 8 -33.15 -27.75 -5.12
CA LYS A 8 -31.71 -27.72 -5.43
C LYS A 8 -30.94 -26.57 -4.74
N PRO A 9 -29.61 -26.68 -4.58
CA PRO A 9 -28.77 -25.57 -4.13
C PRO A 9 -28.74 -24.43 -5.18
N PRO A 10 -28.76 -23.15 -4.77
CA PRO A 10 -28.68 -22.04 -5.72
C PRO A 10 -27.25 -21.89 -6.28
N VAL A 11 -27.12 -22.27 -7.56
CA VAL A 11 -26.52 -21.56 -8.69
C VAL A 11 -25.23 -20.75 -8.45
N SER A 12 -24.18 -21.12 -9.19
CA SER A 12 -22.98 -20.32 -9.42
C SER A 12 -23.32 -18.91 -9.90
N GLN A 13 -22.99 -17.89 -9.12
CA GLN A 13 -22.93 -16.53 -9.64
C GLN A 13 -21.57 -16.33 -10.35
N LYS A 14 -21.60 -16.36 -11.69
CA LYS A 14 -20.59 -15.69 -12.51
C LYS A 14 -20.78 -14.19 -12.29
N ILE A 15 -19.77 -13.53 -11.74
CA ILE A 15 -19.73 -12.07 -11.76
C ILE A 15 -18.83 -11.66 -12.92
N HIS A 16 -19.44 -11.11 -13.97
CA HIS A 16 -18.73 -10.33 -14.99
C HIS A 16 -18.51 -8.93 -14.43
N PHE A 17 -17.27 -8.46 -14.44
CA PHE A 17 -16.96 -7.05 -14.20
C PHE A 17 -16.45 -6.43 -15.51
N GLN A 18 -17.24 -5.50 -16.07
CA GLN A 18 -16.72 -4.44 -16.94
C GLN A 18 -16.21 -3.32 -16.03
N ILE A 19 -14.97 -2.87 -16.26
CA ILE A 19 -14.40 -1.70 -15.58
C ILE A 19 -14.26 -0.60 -16.62
N GLY A 20 -15.03 0.47 -16.43
CA GLY A 20 -14.87 1.76 -17.11
C GLY A 20 -14.07 2.73 -16.24
N ASP A 21 -13.24 3.51 -16.94
CA ASP A 21 -12.35 4.63 -16.59
C ASP A 21 -12.23 5.14 -15.12
N THR A 22 -10.97 5.20 -14.67
CA THR A 22 -10.42 5.81 -13.43
C THR A 22 -10.72 7.32 -13.33
N PRO A 23 -10.77 8.01 -12.14
CA PRO A 23 -9.76 7.92 -11.05
C PRO A 23 -10.24 8.24 -9.60
N LYS A 24 -10.08 7.29 -8.66
CA LYS A 24 -9.89 7.52 -7.19
C LYS A 24 -9.22 6.33 -6.49
N HIS A 25 -8.75 5.34 -7.26
CA HIS A 25 -8.62 3.98 -6.76
C HIS A 25 -7.20 3.52 -6.40
N THR A 26 -6.16 4.31 -6.17
CA THR A 26 -4.83 3.66 -5.96
C THR A 26 -4.76 2.81 -4.67
N ILE A 27 -5.30 3.26 -3.53
CA ILE A 27 -5.42 2.42 -2.32
C ILE A 27 -6.57 1.42 -2.46
N SER A 28 -7.69 1.82 -3.07
CA SER A 28 -8.84 0.92 -3.28
C SER A 28 -8.57 -0.17 -4.33
N PHE A 29 -7.62 0.01 -5.24
CA PHE A 29 -7.16 -0.95 -6.25
C PHE A 29 -6.21 -1.95 -5.63
N TYR A 30 -5.30 -1.49 -4.76
CA TYR A 30 -4.53 -2.40 -3.90
C TYR A 30 -5.45 -3.17 -2.97
N ARG A 31 -6.40 -2.50 -2.31
CA ARG A 31 -7.41 -3.13 -1.47
C ARG A 31 -8.27 -4.10 -2.27
N SER A 32 -8.68 -3.79 -3.50
CA SER A 32 -9.51 -4.65 -4.37
C SER A 32 -8.75 -5.85 -4.93
N ILE A 33 -7.50 -5.65 -5.37
CA ILE A 33 -6.60 -6.74 -5.79
C ILE A 33 -6.27 -7.63 -4.59
N CYS A 34 -5.91 -7.06 -3.44
CA CYS A 34 -5.71 -7.82 -2.21
C CYS A 34 -6.99 -8.56 -1.83
N TYR A 35 -8.16 -7.92 -1.80
CA TYR A 35 -9.44 -8.55 -1.43
C TYR A 35 -9.84 -9.68 -2.40
N THR A 36 -9.62 -9.50 -3.70
CA THR A 36 -9.98 -10.50 -4.72
C THR A 36 -9.02 -11.70 -4.69
N ILE A 37 -7.74 -11.50 -4.37
CA ILE A 37 -6.78 -12.60 -4.15
C ILE A 37 -7.04 -13.28 -2.79
N ILE A 38 -7.48 -12.55 -1.77
CA ILE A 38 -7.78 -13.05 -0.40
C ILE A 38 -9.04 -13.92 -0.31
N LEU A 39 -10.02 -13.73 -1.20
CA LEU A 39 -11.25 -14.55 -1.20
C LEU A 39 -11.06 -15.98 -1.77
N GLY A 40 -9.83 -16.39 -2.09
CA GLY A 40 -9.50 -17.78 -2.42
C GLY A 40 -9.74 -18.70 -1.22
N LYS A 41 -10.40 -19.84 -1.45
CA LYS A 41 -10.86 -20.78 -0.40
C LYS A 41 -9.73 -21.43 0.45
N LEU A 42 -8.47 -21.01 0.32
CA LEU A 42 -7.31 -21.54 1.04
C LEU A 42 -6.33 -20.38 1.36
N PRO A 43 -6.19 -19.94 2.63
CA PRO A 43 -5.36 -18.80 3.00
C PRO A 43 -3.89 -18.96 2.59
N ASP A 44 -3.33 -20.17 2.72
CA ASP A 44 -1.93 -20.43 2.36
C ASP A 44 -1.64 -20.21 0.86
N THR A 45 -2.63 -20.44 -0.01
CA THR A 45 -2.51 -20.24 -1.48
C THR A 45 -2.54 -18.76 -1.83
N THR A 46 -3.46 -18.00 -1.22
CA THR A 46 -3.52 -16.54 -1.34
C THR A 46 -2.21 -15.90 -0.87
N ASP A 47 -1.75 -16.29 0.32
CA ASP A 47 -0.53 -15.78 0.92
C ASP A 47 0.67 -16.11 0.01
N TYR A 48 0.75 -17.35 -0.50
CA TYR A 48 1.79 -17.75 -1.45
C TYR A 48 1.82 -16.87 -2.71
N ILE A 49 0.67 -16.62 -3.34
CA ILE A 49 0.56 -15.74 -4.52
C ILE A 49 1.09 -14.34 -4.16
N TYR A 50 0.67 -13.80 -3.02
CA TYR A 50 1.08 -12.47 -2.59
C TYR A 50 2.59 -12.38 -2.37
N GLY A 51 3.21 -13.40 -1.76
CA GLY A 51 4.66 -13.50 -1.60
C GLY A 51 5.41 -13.58 -2.94
N ILE A 52 4.90 -14.36 -3.90
CA ILE A 52 5.49 -14.47 -5.24
C ILE A 52 5.44 -13.14 -5.98
N LEU A 53 4.32 -12.42 -5.93
CA LEU A 53 4.19 -11.10 -6.58
C LEU A 53 5.12 -10.04 -5.98
N HIS A 54 5.61 -10.26 -4.76
CA HIS A 54 6.62 -9.42 -4.10
C HIS A 54 8.06 -9.87 -4.35
N SER A 55 8.28 -11.01 -5.02
CA SER A 55 9.62 -11.48 -5.37
C SER A 55 10.22 -10.62 -6.49
N GLU A 56 11.36 -9.99 -6.20
CA GLU A 56 12.13 -9.24 -7.20
C GLU A 56 12.64 -10.14 -8.35
N ASP A 57 12.93 -11.40 -8.05
CA ASP A 57 13.32 -12.38 -9.05
C ASP A 57 12.15 -12.71 -10.00
N TYR A 58 10.94 -12.88 -9.45
CA TYR A 58 9.73 -13.06 -10.26
C TYR A 58 9.46 -11.84 -11.17
N LYS A 59 9.45 -10.63 -10.59
CA LYS A 59 9.20 -9.40 -11.35
C LYS A 59 10.20 -9.22 -12.50
N LYS A 60 11.48 -9.53 -12.27
CA LYS A 60 12.54 -9.43 -13.30
C LYS A 60 12.40 -10.49 -14.38
N ARG A 61 12.19 -11.75 -14.00
CA ARG A 61 12.09 -12.87 -14.97
C ARG A 61 10.87 -12.76 -15.88
N PHE A 62 9.76 -12.20 -15.38
CA PHE A 62 8.49 -12.13 -16.09
C PHE A 62 8.06 -10.70 -16.47
N ALA A 63 8.97 -9.71 -16.45
CA ALA A 63 8.65 -8.31 -16.70
C ALA A 63 7.89 -8.07 -18.03
N ASP A 64 8.33 -8.73 -19.10
CA ASP A 64 7.69 -8.62 -20.42
C ASP A 64 6.25 -9.13 -20.43
N ASN A 65 5.97 -10.22 -19.70
CA ASN A 65 4.63 -10.79 -19.59
C ASN A 65 3.75 -9.95 -18.66
N LEU A 66 4.27 -9.52 -17.51
CA LEU A 66 3.54 -8.72 -16.52
C LEU A 66 3.04 -7.38 -17.08
N SER A 67 3.69 -6.86 -18.12
CA SER A 67 3.24 -5.65 -18.82
C SER A 67 2.13 -5.88 -19.85
N LYS A 68 1.84 -7.14 -20.23
CA LYS A 68 0.97 -7.49 -21.37
C LYS A 68 -0.19 -8.42 -21.01
N GLU A 69 -0.04 -9.26 -19.99
CA GLU A 69 -1.04 -10.25 -19.59
C GLU A 69 -1.14 -10.40 -18.06
N LEU A 70 -2.19 -11.09 -17.60
CA LEU A 70 -2.38 -11.38 -16.18
C LEU A 70 -1.23 -12.25 -15.64
N PRO A 71 -0.78 -12.02 -14.39
CA PRO A 71 0.31 -12.79 -13.79
C PRO A 71 0.01 -14.28 -13.75
N ARG A 72 0.96 -15.08 -14.25
CA ARG A 72 0.96 -16.54 -14.10
C ARG A 72 1.85 -16.89 -12.91
N ILE A 73 1.29 -17.59 -11.93
CA ILE A 73 2.00 -17.91 -10.70
C ILE A 73 2.69 -19.27 -10.85
N PRO A 74 4.02 -19.33 -10.82
CA PRO A 74 4.75 -20.59 -10.97
C PRO A 74 4.65 -21.45 -9.71
N CYS A 75 4.75 -22.76 -9.89
CA CYS A 75 4.98 -23.70 -8.79
C CYS A 75 6.48 -23.79 -8.48
N VAL A 76 6.84 -23.56 -7.22
CA VAL A 76 8.20 -23.79 -6.75
C VAL A 76 8.51 -25.28 -6.62
N THR A 77 9.77 -25.66 -6.82
CA THR A 77 10.23 -27.07 -6.80
C THR A 77 10.24 -27.70 -5.40
N LYS A 78 10.36 -26.88 -4.34
CA LYS A 78 10.52 -27.32 -2.95
C LYS A 78 9.38 -26.82 -2.08
N ALA A 79 8.83 -27.71 -1.25
CA ALA A 79 7.84 -27.35 -0.24
C ALA A 79 8.35 -26.27 0.73
N SER A 80 9.65 -26.28 1.08
CA SER A 80 10.24 -25.25 1.93
C SER A 80 10.19 -23.84 1.31
N HIS A 81 10.35 -23.73 -0.01
CA HIS A 81 10.19 -22.46 -0.71
C HIS A 81 8.73 -22.02 -0.74
N PHE A 82 7.79 -22.96 -0.91
CA PHE A 82 6.36 -22.65 -0.87
C PHE A 82 5.98 -22.02 0.46
N TRP A 83 6.37 -22.64 1.58
CA TRP A 83 6.11 -22.11 2.91
C TRP A 83 6.81 -20.78 3.18
N ALA A 84 8.04 -20.59 2.67
CA ALA A 84 8.73 -19.31 2.79
C ALA A 84 8.00 -18.17 2.06
N PHE A 85 7.52 -18.40 0.84
CA PHE A 85 6.73 -17.42 0.09
C PHE A 85 5.35 -17.21 0.71
N SER A 86 4.70 -18.27 1.18
CA SER A 86 3.40 -18.19 1.87
C SER A 86 3.52 -17.38 3.16
N GLN A 87 4.49 -17.69 4.04
CA GLN A 87 4.69 -16.91 5.27
C GLN A 87 5.01 -15.44 4.98
N ALA A 88 5.89 -15.16 4.04
CA ALA A 88 6.20 -13.78 3.66
C ALA A 88 4.97 -13.05 3.10
N GLY A 89 4.15 -13.72 2.30
CA GLY A 89 2.91 -13.15 1.80
C GLY A 89 1.89 -12.88 2.90
N ARG A 90 1.77 -13.76 3.90
CA ARG A 90 0.95 -13.52 5.09
C ARG A 90 1.41 -12.29 5.86
N ASP A 91 2.71 -12.21 6.14
CA ASP A 91 3.30 -11.08 6.88
C ASP A 91 3.09 -9.75 6.14
N LEU A 92 3.27 -9.76 4.81
CA LEU A 92 3.01 -8.60 3.95
C LEU A 92 1.52 -8.24 3.92
N ALA A 93 0.62 -9.23 3.84
CA ALA A 93 -0.82 -8.99 3.80
C ALA A 93 -1.30 -8.36 5.12
N GLU A 94 -0.88 -8.91 6.25
CA GLU A 94 -1.16 -8.37 7.58
C GLU A 94 -0.70 -6.91 7.70
N LEU A 95 0.54 -6.63 7.28
CA LEU A 95 1.10 -5.28 7.30
C LEU A 95 0.33 -4.31 6.39
N HIS A 96 0.01 -4.72 5.16
CA HIS A 96 -0.62 -3.86 4.17
C HIS A 96 -2.12 -3.66 4.36
N ILE A 97 -2.82 -4.62 4.99
CA ILE A 97 -4.24 -4.44 5.36
C ILE A 97 -4.35 -3.48 6.55
N ASN A 98 -3.42 -3.59 7.50
CA ASN A 98 -3.43 -2.80 8.73
C ASN A 98 -2.51 -1.57 8.68
N TYR A 99 -2.14 -1.09 7.50
CA TYR A 99 -1.16 -0.01 7.33
C TYR A 99 -1.50 1.28 8.08
N GLU A 100 -2.80 1.56 8.28
CA GLU A 100 -3.29 2.73 9.03
C GLU A 100 -3.18 2.55 10.55
N SER A 101 -2.93 1.33 11.04
CA SER A 101 -2.88 0.99 12.47
C SER A 101 -1.49 0.57 12.95
N VAL A 102 -0.51 0.47 12.05
CA VAL A 102 0.89 0.20 12.40
C VAL A 102 1.44 1.32 13.29
N GLU A 103 2.42 1.00 14.14
CA GLU A 103 3.11 1.98 14.95
C GLU A 103 3.82 3.03 14.05
N PRO A 104 3.57 4.34 14.25
CA PRO A 104 4.23 5.39 13.48
C PRO A 104 5.75 5.34 13.62
N TYR A 105 6.47 5.54 12.52
CA TYR A 105 7.92 5.68 12.57
C TYR A 105 8.32 6.94 13.34
N ALA A 106 9.24 6.79 14.29
CA ALA A 106 9.79 7.91 15.07
C ALA A 106 10.71 8.77 14.18
N VAL A 107 10.16 9.85 13.63
CA VAL A 107 10.90 10.87 12.88
C VAL A 107 11.35 12.01 13.79
N ASN A 108 12.40 12.71 13.40
CA ASN A 108 12.84 13.92 14.07
C ASN A 108 12.07 15.14 13.55
N PHE A 109 11.62 16.01 14.43
CA PHE A 109 10.94 17.25 14.06
C PHE A 109 11.87 18.45 14.14
N ALA A 110 12.03 19.19 13.04
CA ALA A 110 12.82 20.41 13.04
C ALA A 110 12.05 21.53 13.77
N SER A 111 12.61 22.02 14.88
CA SER A 111 12.21 23.26 15.57
C SER A 111 10.81 23.30 16.18
N CYS A 112 10.02 22.23 16.13
CA CYS A 112 8.67 22.20 16.70
C CYS A 112 8.42 21.13 17.77
N GLU A 113 9.33 20.17 17.96
CA GLU A 113 9.13 19.01 18.85
C GLU A 113 8.70 19.40 20.28
N LEU A 114 9.33 20.43 20.86
CA LEU A 114 9.04 20.95 22.21
C LEU A 114 7.68 21.66 22.33
N PHE A 115 7.04 22.00 21.22
CA PHE A 115 5.80 22.77 21.16
C PHE A 115 4.62 21.96 20.62
N MET A 116 4.84 20.74 20.12
CA MET A 116 3.77 19.92 19.53
C MET A 116 2.67 19.56 20.55
N ASN A 117 3.00 19.53 21.84
CA ASN A 117 2.02 19.35 22.92
C ASN A 117 1.05 20.53 23.10
N GLN A 118 1.36 21.69 22.50
CA GLN A 118 0.52 22.89 22.51
C GLN A 118 -0.25 23.07 21.19
N PHE A 119 -0.11 22.15 20.24
CA PHE A 119 -0.76 22.27 18.94
C PHE A 119 -2.26 22.04 19.04
N GLU A 120 -2.99 22.89 18.33
CA GLU A 120 -4.42 22.72 18.08
C GLU A 120 -4.63 21.99 16.75
N ASP A 121 -5.86 21.52 16.48
CA ASP A 121 -6.19 20.79 15.25
C ASP A 121 -5.78 21.55 13.97
N LYS A 122 -5.92 22.88 13.97
CA LYS A 122 -5.52 23.75 12.85
C LYS A 122 -4.02 23.69 12.53
N ASP A 123 -3.18 23.34 13.51
CA ASP A 123 -1.73 23.27 13.35
C ASP A 123 -1.28 22.01 12.63
N TYR A 124 -2.14 20.99 12.60
CA TYR A 124 -1.95 19.76 11.82
C TYR A 124 -2.50 19.85 10.40
N ARG A 125 -3.10 20.98 10.00
CA ARG A 125 -3.61 21.14 8.64
C ARG A 125 -2.47 21.04 7.60
N VAL A 126 -2.67 20.20 6.59
CA VAL A 126 -1.77 20.06 5.44
C VAL A 126 -2.40 20.63 4.18
N GLU A 127 -1.65 21.46 3.46
CA GLU A 127 -2.02 21.90 2.11
C GLU A 127 -1.40 20.97 1.05
N GLN A 128 -0.08 20.82 1.09
CA GLN A 128 0.68 19.94 0.21
C GLN A 128 2.04 19.67 0.83
N MET A 129 2.33 18.41 1.14
CA MET A 129 3.67 18.02 1.62
C MET A 129 4.70 18.20 0.51
N LYS A 130 5.92 18.62 0.89
CA LYS A 130 7.02 18.84 -0.04
C LYS A 130 8.33 18.29 0.53
N PHE A 131 9.18 17.78 -0.34
CA PHE A 131 10.54 17.46 0.05
C PHE A 131 11.34 18.73 0.38
N GLY A 132 12.29 18.58 1.31
CA GLY A 132 13.28 19.60 1.58
C GLY A 132 14.21 19.83 0.40
N LYS A 133 15.12 20.79 0.56
CA LYS A 133 16.13 21.13 -0.43
C LYS A 133 17.51 21.13 0.21
N LYS A 134 18.49 20.55 -0.48
CA LYS A 134 19.91 20.67 -0.18
C LYS A 134 20.58 21.39 -1.35
N GLY A 135 20.65 22.72 -1.25
CA GLY A 135 21.00 23.57 -2.39
C GLY A 135 19.94 23.49 -3.49
N LYS A 136 20.32 23.06 -4.70
CA LYS A 136 19.39 22.88 -5.83
C LYS A 136 18.71 21.52 -5.85
N GLU A 137 19.26 20.54 -5.13
CA GLU A 137 18.78 19.16 -5.14
C GLU A 137 17.64 18.95 -4.14
N THR A 138 16.77 17.99 -4.47
CA THR A 138 15.69 17.55 -3.59
C THR A 138 16.27 16.65 -2.50
N ASP A 139 15.99 17.00 -1.24
CA ASP A 139 16.37 16.20 -0.09
C ASP A 139 15.18 15.36 0.38
N LYS A 140 15.22 14.06 0.10
CA LYS A 140 14.18 13.10 0.52
C LYS A 140 14.28 12.70 1.99
N SER A 141 15.37 13.03 2.69
CA SER A 141 15.47 12.80 4.13
C SER A 141 14.67 13.84 4.95
N THR A 142 14.19 14.90 4.29
CA THR A 142 13.42 15.99 4.88
C THR A 142 12.07 16.13 4.17
N VAL A 143 10.98 16.17 4.93
CA VAL A 143 9.63 16.45 4.42
C VAL A 143 9.04 17.62 5.20
N ILE A 144 8.77 18.70 4.47
CA ILE A 144 8.02 19.86 4.94
C ILE A 144 6.54 19.48 4.86
N TYR A 145 5.91 19.28 6.02
CA TYR A 145 4.50 18.92 6.11
C TYR A 145 3.63 20.17 5.96
N ASN A 146 3.94 21.22 6.73
CA ASN A 146 3.33 22.54 6.61
C ASN A 146 4.31 23.61 7.15
N HIS A 147 3.83 24.84 7.39
CA HIS A 147 4.66 25.94 7.89
C HIS A 147 5.14 25.77 9.35
N LYS A 148 4.56 24.84 10.12
CA LYS A 148 4.92 24.54 11.52
C LYS A 148 5.66 23.23 11.69
N ILE A 149 5.41 22.24 10.82
CA ILE A 149 5.88 20.86 10.97
C ILE A 149 6.82 20.52 9.82
N THR A 150 8.04 20.13 10.17
CA THR A 150 9.02 19.58 9.23
C THR A 150 9.63 18.32 9.83
N MET A 151 9.48 17.20 9.13
CA MET A 151 10.08 15.91 9.49
C MET A 151 11.46 15.80 8.85
N THR A 152 12.44 15.31 9.61
CA THR A 152 13.84 15.16 9.19
C THR A 152 14.36 13.76 9.51
N HIS A 153 15.49 13.39 8.91
CA HIS A 153 16.15 12.10 9.09
C HIS A 153 15.27 10.91 8.69
N ILE A 154 14.40 11.09 7.69
CA ILE A 154 13.62 10.00 7.11
C ILE A 154 14.59 9.05 6.38
N PRO A 155 14.59 7.73 6.70
CA PRO A 155 15.47 6.77 6.02
C PRO A 155 15.18 6.72 4.51
N LEU A 156 16.23 6.81 3.69
CA LEU A 156 16.07 6.81 2.23
C LEU A 156 15.58 5.45 1.71
N GLU A 157 15.88 4.38 2.44
CA GLU A 157 15.42 3.02 2.17
C GLU A 157 13.89 2.90 2.21
N ALA A 158 13.19 3.78 2.94
CA ALA A 158 11.73 3.80 2.95
C ALA A 158 11.14 4.14 1.57
N TYR A 159 11.88 4.84 0.70
CA TYR A 159 11.43 5.14 -0.67
C TYR A 159 11.66 3.99 -1.66
N GLU A 160 12.35 2.90 -1.26
CA GLU A 160 12.54 1.72 -2.11
C GLU A 160 11.26 0.94 -2.33
N TYR A 161 10.27 1.07 -1.43
CA TYR A 161 8.98 0.40 -1.61
C TYR A 161 8.13 1.12 -2.65
N ILE A 162 8.17 0.59 -3.88
CA ILE A 162 7.46 1.13 -5.04
C ILE A 162 6.12 0.44 -5.24
N VAL A 163 5.08 1.26 -5.35
CA VAL A 163 3.68 0.87 -5.55
C VAL A 163 3.21 1.58 -6.82
N ASN A 164 2.85 0.84 -7.86
CA ASN A 164 2.41 1.41 -9.15
C ASN A 164 3.39 2.47 -9.73
N GLY A 165 4.70 2.17 -9.72
CA GLY A 165 5.73 3.03 -10.31
C GLY A 165 6.17 4.24 -9.46
N LYS A 166 5.60 4.42 -8.27
CA LYS A 166 5.95 5.52 -7.35
C LYS A 166 6.19 5.00 -5.92
N PRO A 167 7.12 5.61 -5.14
CA PRO A 167 7.28 5.26 -3.72
C PRO A 167 5.97 5.41 -2.94
N ALA A 168 5.70 4.49 -2.01
CA ALA A 168 4.51 4.54 -1.17
C ALA A 168 4.36 5.87 -0.41
N LEU A 169 5.47 6.43 0.08
CA LEU A 169 5.48 7.72 0.77
C LEU A 169 5.05 8.88 -0.15
N GLU A 170 5.43 8.85 -1.42
CA GLU A 170 5.04 9.89 -2.38
C GLU A 170 3.54 9.79 -2.75
N TRP A 171 2.93 8.60 -2.67
CA TRP A 171 1.46 8.48 -2.75
C TRP A 171 0.77 9.18 -1.59
N VAL A 172 1.29 9.06 -0.37
CA VAL A 172 0.74 9.78 0.79
C VAL A 172 0.85 11.29 0.57
N MET A 173 2.01 11.78 0.15
CA MET A 173 2.22 13.21 -0.12
C MET A 173 1.29 13.76 -1.22
N GLU A 174 0.96 12.95 -2.22
CA GLU A 174 0.03 13.34 -3.30
C GLU A 174 -1.43 13.32 -2.84
N ARG A 175 -1.83 12.33 -2.02
CA ARG A 175 -3.23 12.11 -1.64
C ARG A 175 -3.65 12.87 -0.39
N GLN A 176 -2.72 13.10 0.53
CA GLN A 176 -2.94 13.88 1.75
C GLN A 176 -2.63 15.35 1.48
N ALA A 177 -3.47 15.96 0.65
CA ALA A 177 -3.32 17.34 0.18
C ALA A 177 -4.70 17.97 -0.08
N VAL A 178 -4.71 19.29 -0.22
CA VAL A 178 -5.86 20.05 -0.71
C VAL A 178 -5.70 20.22 -2.21
N THR A 179 -6.63 19.65 -2.97
CA THR A 179 -6.58 19.66 -4.44
C THR A 179 -7.90 20.18 -5.00
N THR A 180 -7.82 20.96 -6.08
CA THR A 180 -9.01 21.47 -6.76
C THR A 180 -9.08 20.90 -8.17
N HIS A 181 -10.18 20.23 -8.51
CA HIS A 181 -10.38 19.71 -9.86
C HIS A 181 -10.64 20.87 -10.83
N LYS A 182 -9.80 21.00 -11.87
CA LYS A 182 -9.79 22.18 -12.74
C LYS A 182 -11.12 22.43 -13.46
N GLU A 183 -11.78 21.37 -13.90
CA GLU A 183 -12.99 21.49 -14.73
C GLU A 183 -14.25 21.70 -13.90
N SER A 184 -14.33 21.05 -12.72
CA SER A 184 -15.53 21.10 -11.88
C SER A 184 -15.43 22.13 -10.75
N GLY A 185 -14.24 22.64 -10.46
CA GLY A 185 -13.97 23.52 -9.32
C GLY A 185 -14.11 22.83 -7.95
N ILE A 186 -14.37 21.52 -7.92
CA ILE A 186 -14.57 20.77 -6.67
C ILE A 186 -13.24 20.69 -5.93
N VAL A 187 -13.24 21.19 -4.69
CA VAL A 187 -12.14 21.06 -3.75
C VAL A 187 -12.24 19.72 -3.05
N ASN A 188 -11.14 18.99 -3.04
CA ASN A 188 -10.93 17.77 -2.27
C ASN A 188 -9.88 18.09 -1.20
N ASP A 189 -10.34 18.20 0.04
CA ASP A 189 -9.52 18.49 1.21
C ASP A 189 -9.37 17.23 2.07
N ALA A 190 -8.17 16.66 2.10
CA ALA A 190 -7.89 15.46 2.88
C ALA A 190 -8.05 15.65 4.41
N ASN A 191 -7.99 16.90 4.89
CA ASN A 191 -8.12 17.21 6.32
C ASN A 191 -9.57 17.05 6.81
N ASP A 192 -10.56 17.20 5.92
CA ASP A 192 -11.98 17.01 6.27
C ASP A 192 -12.21 15.57 6.77
N TRP A 193 -11.64 14.59 6.06
CA TRP A 193 -11.73 13.18 6.48
C TRP A 193 -11.02 12.90 7.80
N ALA A 194 -9.87 13.54 8.04
CA ALA A 194 -9.13 13.42 9.30
C ALA A 194 -9.94 13.92 10.50
N ILE A 195 -10.68 15.03 10.34
CA ILE A 195 -11.48 15.63 11.40
C ILE A 195 -12.84 14.92 11.53
N GLU A 196 -13.56 14.74 10.42
CA GLU A 196 -14.95 14.28 10.44
C GLU A 196 -15.08 12.76 10.58
N THR A 197 -14.15 12.00 10.00
CA THR A 197 -14.24 10.52 10.00
C THR A 197 -13.31 9.90 11.02
N MET A 198 -12.07 10.36 11.10
CA MET A 198 -11.08 9.79 12.05
C MET A 198 -11.07 10.46 13.41
N ASN A 199 -11.66 11.65 13.55
CA ASN A 199 -11.63 12.45 14.76
C ASN A 199 -10.17 12.64 15.28
N GLU A 200 -9.24 12.85 14.35
CA GLU A 200 -7.81 12.99 14.60
C GLU A 200 -7.17 13.91 13.56
N ALA A 201 -7.03 15.21 13.86
CA ALA A 201 -6.45 16.19 12.95
C ALA A 201 -5.00 15.86 12.53
N SER A 202 -4.25 15.16 13.39
CA SER A 202 -2.89 14.68 13.11
C SER A 202 -2.84 13.45 12.18
N TYR A 203 -3.98 12.92 11.74
CA TYR A 203 -4.05 11.71 10.94
C TYR A 203 -3.14 11.74 9.70
N PRO A 204 -3.11 12.80 8.86
CA PRO A 204 -2.28 12.79 7.66
C PRO A 204 -0.77 12.70 8.00
N LEU A 205 -0.34 13.34 9.09
CA LEU A 205 1.02 13.26 9.60
C LEU A 205 1.35 11.84 10.08
N LYS A 206 0.48 11.25 10.90
CA LYS A 206 0.66 9.89 11.42
C LYS A 206 0.62 8.86 10.30
N LEU A 207 -0.26 9.02 9.33
CA LEU A 207 -0.33 8.15 8.16
C LEU A 207 1.00 8.16 7.40
N PHE A 208 1.62 9.34 7.20
CA PHE A 208 2.94 9.41 6.58
C PHE A 208 3.99 8.65 7.40
N GLN A 209 4.04 8.85 8.73
CA GLN A 209 4.95 8.12 9.62
C GLN A 209 4.71 6.61 9.61
N ARG A 210 3.46 6.15 9.58
CA ARG A 210 3.10 4.73 9.50
C ARG A 210 3.55 4.12 8.18
N VAL A 211 3.41 4.85 7.07
CA VAL A 211 3.85 4.39 5.76
C VAL A 211 5.37 4.32 5.66
N ILE A 212 6.13 5.10 6.44
CA ILE A 212 7.58 4.88 6.61
C ILE A 212 7.81 3.49 7.21
N THR A 213 7.16 3.17 8.34
CA THR A 213 7.28 1.84 8.99
C THR A 213 6.91 0.71 8.03
N VAL A 214 5.74 0.81 7.38
CA VAL A 214 5.26 -0.18 6.42
C VAL A 214 6.28 -0.39 5.29
N SER A 215 6.82 0.68 4.73
CA SER A 215 7.79 0.57 3.63
C SER A 215 9.08 -0.14 4.07
N LEU A 216 9.60 0.20 5.26
CA LEU A 216 10.80 -0.44 5.80
C LEU A 216 10.56 -1.92 6.13
N GLU A 217 9.46 -2.26 6.78
CA GLU A 217 9.11 -3.65 7.11
C GLU A 217 8.84 -4.49 5.86
N THR A 218 8.13 -3.94 4.87
CA THR A 218 7.93 -4.59 3.58
C THR A 218 9.26 -4.92 2.91
N MET A 219 10.19 -3.96 2.85
CA MET A 219 11.50 -4.21 2.25
C MET A 219 12.34 -5.22 3.05
N LYS A 220 12.20 -5.28 4.38
CA LYS A 220 12.83 -6.33 5.20
C LYS A 220 12.30 -7.72 4.83
N ILE A 221 11.01 -7.88 4.60
CA ILE A 221 10.40 -9.16 4.18
C ILE A 221 10.84 -9.52 2.76
N VAL A 222 10.73 -8.58 1.82
CA VAL A 222 11.09 -8.78 0.41
C VAL A 222 12.55 -9.18 0.26
N LYS A 223 13.48 -8.52 0.96
CA LYS A 223 14.92 -8.81 0.90
C LYS A 223 15.28 -10.19 1.47
N LYS A 224 14.40 -10.81 2.29
CA LYS A 224 14.57 -12.15 2.86
C LYS A 224 13.96 -13.27 2.01
N LEU A 225 13.22 -12.94 0.96
CA LEU A 225 12.60 -13.95 0.10
C LEU A 225 13.65 -14.86 -0.55
N PRO A 226 13.41 -16.18 -0.64
CA PRO A 226 14.32 -17.08 -1.32
C PRO A 226 14.36 -16.79 -2.83
N LYS A 227 15.45 -17.18 -3.49
CA LYS A 227 15.50 -17.17 -4.96
C LYS A 227 14.39 -18.04 -5.54
N LEU A 228 13.82 -17.60 -6.65
CA LEU A 228 12.73 -18.32 -7.28
C LEU A 228 13.28 -19.55 -8.03
N ASP A 229 13.00 -20.72 -7.47
CA ASP A 229 13.33 -22.03 -8.06
C ASP A 229 12.03 -22.69 -8.53
N ILE A 230 11.77 -22.61 -9.84
CA ILE A 230 10.53 -23.04 -10.48
C ILE A 230 10.72 -24.39 -11.16
N ALA A 231 9.72 -25.27 -11.05
CA ALA A 231 9.73 -26.50 -11.82
C ALA A 231 9.65 -26.15 -13.31
N THR A 232 10.65 -26.51 -14.10
CA THR A 232 10.59 -26.34 -15.55
C THR A 232 9.55 -27.33 -16.07
N SER A 233 8.44 -26.82 -16.60
CA SER A 233 7.53 -27.65 -17.40
C SER A 233 8.31 -28.11 -18.63
N GLN A 234 8.61 -29.41 -18.72
CA GLN A 234 9.04 -29.99 -19.99
C GLN A 234 7.92 -29.73 -21.01
N SER A 235 8.28 -29.04 -22.08
CA SER A 235 7.44 -28.77 -23.26
C SER A 235 7.04 -30.06 -23.96
#